data_AF-A0A2V8BYR8-F1
#
_entry.id   AF-A0A2V8BYR8-F1
#
_cell.length_a   1.000
_cell.length_b   1.000
_cell.length_c   1.000
_cell.angle_alpha   90.00
_cell.angle_beta   90.00
_cell.angle_gamma   90.00
#
_symmetry.space_group_name_H-M   'P 1'
#
loop_
_entity.id
_entity.type
_entity.pdbx_description
1 polymer ?
#
loop_
_entity_poly.entity_id
_entity_poly.type
_entity_poly.pdbx_seq_one_letter_code
_entity_poly.pdbx_strand_id
1 'polypeptide(L)'
;MQLGVMREMVDAAHGKGGAPPDSSFWGIAPDAFGDGAKPPTFVIDVRDWVPRKLAALRCHRTQIGRNNPMAWIDDDEARQWLGVEQFRRAPLEATGEGILEHLGEIQHAD
;
A
#
# COMPACT_ATOMS: atom_id res chain seq x y z
N MET A 1 -8.61 8.02 -3.25
CA MET A 1 -7.21 7.57 -3.20
C MET A 1 -6.34 8.79 -3.00
N GLN A 2 -5.37 8.76 -2.08
CA GLN A 2 -4.36 9.80 -2.04
C GLN A 2 -3.48 9.60 -3.29
N LEU A 3 -3.68 10.45 -4.30
CA LEU A 3 -2.91 10.41 -5.54
C LEU A 3 -1.43 10.62 -5.19
N GLY A 4 -0.55 9.76 -5.69
CA GLY A 4 0.91 10.00 -5.64
C GLY A 4 1.71 9.27 -4.55
N VAL A 5 1.09 8.51 -3.64
CA VAL A 5 1.86 7.78 -2.59
C VAL A 5 2.90 6.82 -3.18
N MET A 6 2.57 6.14 -4.28
CA MET A 6 3.51 5.22 -4.93
C MET A 6 4.65 5.96 -5.66
N ARG A 7 4.38 7.17 -6.18
CA ARG A 7 5.38 8.04 -6.79
C ARG A 7 6.41 8.47 -5.75
N GLU A 8 5.95 9.00 -4.63
CA GLU A 8 6.80 9.41 -3.51
C GLU A 8 7.68 8.28 -3.00
N MET A 9 7.12 7.06 -2.90
CA MET A 9 7.86 5.87 -2.50
C MET A 9 9.00 5.52 -3.47
N VAL A 10 8.76 5.62 -4.78
CA VAL A 10 9.79 5.38 -5.80
C VAL A 10 10.87 6.45 -5.72
N ASP A 11 10.49 7.72 -5.59
CA ASP A 11 11.42 8.84 -5.52
C ASP A 11 12.30 8.74 -4.26
N ALA A 12 11.73 8.31 -3.12
CA ALA A 12 12.48 8.09 -1.89
C ALA A 12 13.46 6.91 -2.00
N ALA A 13 13.05 5.81 -2.64
CA ALA A 13 13.95 4.68 -2.91
C ALA A 13 15.14 5.12 -3.76
N HIS A 14 14.89 5.88 -4.84
CA HIS A 14 15.92 6.45 -5.70
C HIS A 14 16.85 7.40 -4.94
N GLY A 15 16.30 8.28 -4.10
CA GLY A 15 17.08 9.21 -3.27
C GLY A 15 18.05 8.51 -2.31
N LYS A 16 17.74 7.27 -1.91
CA LYS A 16 18.58 6.40 -1.07
C LYS A 16 19.64 5.62 -1.87
N GLY A 17 19.74 5.82 -3.18
CA GLY A 17 20.61 5.04 -4.07
C GLY A 17 20.13 3.61 -4.30
N GLY A 18 18.89 3.32 -3.91
CA GLY A 18 18.22 2.06 -4.13
C GLY A 18 17.32 2.12 -5.36
N ALA A 19 17.05 0.95 -5.96
CA ALA A 19 16.22 0.81 -7.17
C ALA A 19 16.76 1.62 -8.38
N PRO A 20 17.15 0.98 -9.50
CA PRO A 20 17.53 1.70 -10.73
C PRO A 20 16.49 2.74 -11.18
N PRO A 21 16.85 3.82 -11.92
CA PRO A 21 15.91 4.89 -12.32
C PRO A 21 14.69 4.43 -13.12
N ASP A 22 14.77 3.27 -13.78
CA ASP A 22 13.69 2.60 -14.50
C ASP A 22 12.86 1.64 -13.61
N SER A 23 13.11 1.67 -12.29
CA SER A 23 12.40 0.83 -11.33
C SER A 23 10.95 1.24 -11.19
N SER A 24 10.15 0.21 -11.02
CA SER A 24 8.71 0.31 -10.85
C SER A 24 8.25 -0.82 -9.95
N PHE A 25 7.00 -0.75 -9.51
CA PHE A 25 6.39 -1.87 -8.80
C PHE A 25 5.86 -2.86 -9.84
N TRP A 26 6.59 -3.96 -10.06
CA TRP A 26 6.20 -5.03 -10.99
C TRP A 26 5.96 -4.59 -12.44
N GLY A 27 6.72 -3.60 -12.93
CA GLY A 27 6.56 -3.06 -14.29
C GLY A 27 5.40 -2.07 -14.45
N ILE A 28 4.70 -1.74 -13.36
CA ILE A 28 3.58 -0.79 -13.37
C ILE A 28 4.10 0.59 -13.00
N ALA A 29 3.81 1.59 -13.85
CA ALA A 29 4.16 2.98 -13.57
C ALA A 29 3.60 3.41 -12.19
N PRO A 30 4.37 4.12 -11.34
CA PRO A 30 3.93 4.43 -9.99
C PRO A 30 2.56 5.13 -9.92
N ASP A 31 2.27 6.05 -10.85
CA ASP A 31 0.99 6.77 -10.90
C ASP A 31 -0.17 5.92 -11.43
N ALA A 32 0.11 4.76 -12.05
CA ALA A 32 -0.93 3.84 -12.52
C ALA A 32 -1.47 2.94 -11.39
N PHE A 33 -0.83 2.93 -10.21
CA PHE A 33 -1.36 2.20 -9.06
C PHE A 33 -2.66 2.82 -8.58
N GLY A 34 -3.73 2.02 -8.64
CA GLY A 34 -5.07 2.46 -8.23
C GLY A 34 -5.68 3.49 -9.18
N ASP A 35 -5.15 3.64 -10.40
CA ASP A 35 -5.85 4.38 -11.45
C ASP A 35 -7.21 3.73 -11.72
N GLY A 36 -8.26 4.55 -11.78
CA GLY A 36 -9.65 4.10 -11.85
C GLY A 36 -10.18 3.37 -10.61
N ALA A 37 -9.43 3.29 -9.51
CA ALA A 37 -9.91 2.71 -8.27
C ALA A 37 -11.08 3.54 -7.71
N LYS A 38 -12.23 2.90 -7.55
CA LYS A 38 -13.39 3.53 -6.90
C LYS A 38 -13.06 3.83 -5.43
N PRO A 39 -13.72 4.83 -4.80
CA PRO A 39 -13.52 5.10 -3.38
C PRO A 39 -13.69 3.84 -2.51
N PRO A 40 -12.87 3.70 -1.46
CA PRO A 40 -13.03 2.62 -0.50
C PRO A 40 -14.37 2.75 0.24
N THR A 41 -14.90 1.62 0.70
CA THR A 41 -16.06 1.57 1.60
C THR A 41 -15.64 1.84 3.05
N PHE A 42 -14.46 1.36 3.42
CA PHE A 42 -13.86 1.59 4.73
C PHE A 42 -12.33 1.52 4.62
N VAL A 43 -11.66 2.05 5.63
CA VAL A 43 -10.20 2.01 5.76
C VAL A 43 -9.81 1.47 7.12
N ILE A 44 -8.68 0.79 7.20
CA ILE A 44 -8.10 0.31 8.46
C ILE A 44 -6.76 1.00 8.67
N ASP A 45 -6.59 1.65 9.82
CA ASP A 45 -5.28 2.13 10.27
C ASP A 45 -4.45 0.96 10.80
N VAL A 46 -3.33 0.70 10.15
CA VAL A 46 -2.40 -0.38 10.46
C VAL A 46 -1.00 0.14 10.83
N ARG A 47 -0.83 1.43 11.15
CA ARG A 47 0.47 2.06 11.42
C ARG A 47 1.29 1.34 12.50
N ASP A 48 0.64 0.75 13.50
CA ASP A 48 1.29 -0.02 14.56
C ASP A 48 1.79 -1.40 14.10
N TRP A 49 1.30 -1.91 12.98
CA TRP A 49 1.69 -3.19 12.38
C TRP A 49 2.64 -3.06 11.20
N VAL A 50 2.90 -1.84 10.72
CA VAL A 50 3.78 -1.59 9.58
C VAL A 50 5.16 -2.24 9.70
N PRO A 51 5.87 -2.22 10.84
CA PRO A 51 7.17 -2.90 10.94
C PRO A 51 7.09 -4.40 10.62
N ARG A 52 6.00 -5.06 11.03
CA ARG A 52 5.75 -6.48 10.73
C ARG A 52 5.39 -6.69 9.26
N LYS A 53 4.56 -5.81 8.69
CA LYS A 53 4.21 -5.82 7.26
C LYS A 53 5.45 -5.66 6.39
N LEU A 54 6.33 -4.71 6.72
CA LEU A 54 7.57 -4.47 5.98
C LEU A 54 8.54 -5.65 6.10
N ALA A 55 8.66 -6.25 7.29
CA ALA A 55 9.42 -7.49 7.46
C ALA A 55 8.87 -8.63 6.58
N ALA A 56 7.54 -8.81 6.54
CA ALA A 56 6.90 -9.80 5.69
C ALA A 56 7.17 -9.55 4.19
N LEU A 57 7.00 -8.31 3.71
CA LEU A 57 7.30 -7.92 2.33
C LEU A 57 8.75 -8.28 1.95
N ARG A 58 9.72 -7.99 2.83
CA ARG A 58 11.15 -8.29 2.61
C ARG A 58 11.47 -9.79 2.58
N CYS A 59 10.61 -10.66 3.12
CA CYS A 59 10.76 -12.11 2.99
C CYS A 59 10.44 -12.60 1.57
N HIS A 60 9.60 -11.90 0.81
CA HIS A 60 9.19 -12.26 -0.55
C HIS A 60 10.22 -11.86 -1.61
N ARG A 61 11.46 -12.35 -1.49
CA ARG A 61 12.61 -11.86 -2.29
C ARG A 61 12.49 -12.06 -3.80
N THR A 62 11.68 -13.01 -4.27
CA THR A 62 11.47 -13.23 -5.72
C THR A 62 10.43 -12.26 -6.30
N GLN A 63 9.56 -11.69 -5.47
CA GLN A 63 8.55 -10.70 -5.84
C GLN A 63 8.99 -9.26 -5.49
N ILE A 64 9.74 -9.10 -4.41
CA ILE A 64 10.25 -7.86 -3.84
C ILE A 64 11.77 -7.97 -3.76
N GLY A 65 12.38 -8.01 -4.95
CA GLY A 65 13.82 -8.03 -5.12
C GLY A 65 14.48 -6.67 -4.85
N ARG A 66 15.80 -6.61 -4.98
CA ARG A 66 16.61 -5.40 -4.73
C ARG A 66 16.24 -4.20 -5.60
N ASN A 67 15.56 -4.39 -6.72
CA ASN A 67 15.13 -3.30 -7.60
C ASN A 67 13.70 -2.84 -7.31
N ASN A 68 12.98 -3.49 -6.38
CA ASN A 68 11.65 -3.06 -5.99
C ASN A 68 11.75 -1.91 -4.96
N PRO A 69 11.06 -0.78 -5.14
CA PRO A 69 11.12 0.35 -4.21
C PRO A 69 10.76 0.00 -2.76
N MET A 70 9.87 -0.99 -2.53
CA MET A 70 9.50 -1.44 -1.18
C MET A 70 10.68 -2.04 -0.38
N ALA A 71 11.76 -2.45 -1.07
CA ALA A 71 12.96 -2.96 -0.40
C ALA A 71 13.77 -1.85 0.30
N TRP A 72 13.54 -0.58 -0.05
CA TRP A 72 14.41 0.55 0.31
C TRP A 72 13.78 1.56 1.26
N ILE A 73 12.47 1.48 1.48
CA ILE A 73 11.81 2.35 2.44
C ILE A 73 12.10 1.94 3.88
N ASP A 74 12.15 2.91 4.78
CA ASP A 74 12.25 2.68 6.23
C ASP A 74 10.87 2.59 6.90
N ASP A 75 10.87 2.38 8.21
CA ASP A 75 9.65 2.15 8.98
C ASP A 75 8.76 3.40 9.06
N ASP A 76 9.34 4.60 9.08
CA ASP A 76 8.59 5.86 9.17
C ASP A 76 7.93 6.21 7.83
N GLU A 77 8.68 6.05 6.74
CA GLU A 77 8.15 6.12 5.38
C GLU A 77 7.06 5.09 5.13
N ALA A 78 7.28 3.83 5.55
CA ALA A 78 6.28 2.79 5.44
C ALA A 78 5.04 3.09 6.30
N ARG A 79 5.20 3.74 7.46
CA ARG A 79 4.06 4.18 8.28
C ARG A 79 3.25 5.25 7.59
N GLN A 80 3.91 6.19 6.93
CA GLN A 80 3.27 7.25 6.16
C GLN A 80 2.53 6.69 4.94
N TRP A 81 3.17 5.82 4.17
CA TRP A 81 2.66 5.40 2.85
C TRP A 81 1.88 4.09 2.86
N LEU A 82 2.15 3.18 3.80
CA LEU A 82 1.54 1.85 3.88
C LEU A 82 0.74 1.62 5.17
N GLY A 83 0.61 2.64 6.01
CA GLY A 83 -0.06 2.60 7.30
C GLY A 83 -1.58 2.62 7.24
N VAL A 84 -2.19 2.81 6.07
CA VAL A 84 -3.64 2.71 5.89
C VAL A 84 -3.95 1.68 4.80
N GLU A 85 -4.84 0.74 5.12
CA GLU A 85 -5.34 -0.25 4.18
C GLU A 85 -6.76 0.10 3.75
N GLN A 86 -6.98 0.17 2.44
CA GLN A 86 -8.24 0.60 1.83
C GLN A 86 -9.01 -0.61 1.33
N PHE A 87 -10.27 -0.73 1.74
CA PHE A 87 -11.13 -1.85 1.38
C PHE A 87 -12.38 -1.38 0.67
N ARG A 88 -12.85 -2.18 -0.28
CA ARG A 88 -14.12 -1.97 -0.94
C ARG A 88 -14.97 -3.22 -0.79
N ARG A 89 -16.20 -3.05 -0.30
CA ARG A 89 -17.15 -4.14 -0.18
C ARG A 89 -17.59 -4.58 -1.57
N ALA A 90 -17.45 -5.87 -1.86
CA ALA A 90 -18.01 -6.47 -3.06
C ALA A 90 -19.55 -6.46 -2.97
N PRO A 91 -20.28 -6.31 -4.08
CA PRO A 91 -21.75 -6.27 -4.08
C PRO A 91 -22.39 -7.66 -3.89
N LEU A 92 -21.65 -8.63 -3.36
CA LEU A 92 -22.13 -9.98 -3.11
C LEU A 92 -22.82 -10.04 -1.75
N GLU A 93 -23.84 -10.89 -1.63
CA GLU A 93 -24.43 -11.21 -0.33
C GLU A 93 -23.38 -11.92 0.53
N ALA A 94 -23.05 -11.32 1.67
CA ALA A 94 -22.12 -11.88 2.62
C ALA A 94 -22.88 -12.67 3.68
N THR A 95 -22.45 -13.91 3.94
CA THR A 95 -22.96 -14.73 5.03
C THR A 95 -22.03 -14.58 6.23
N GLY A 96 -22.39 -13.72 7.19
CA GLY A 96 -21.65 -13.55 8.45
C GLY A 96 -21.34 -12.08 8.79
N GLU A 97 -20.74 -11.89 9.97
CA GLU A 97 -20.32 -10.57 10.46
C GLU A 97 -19.11 -10.05 9.69
N GLY A 98 -19.13 -8.76 9.34
CA GLY A 98 -18.05 -8.08 8.62
C GLY A 98 -16.89 -7.75 9.55
N ILE A 99 -16.01 -8.72 9.81
CA ILE A 99 -14.87 -8.56 10.75
C ILE A 99 -13.99 -7.37 10.36
N LEU A 100 -13.71 -7.19 9.08
CA LEU A 100 -12.86 -6.09 8.61
C LEU A 100 -13.55 -4.74 8.77
N GLU A 101 -14.87 -4.67 8.56
CA GLU A 101 -15.67 -3.47 8.80
C GLU A 101 -15.69 -3.08 10.29
N HIS A 102 -15.59 -4.04 11.22
CA HIS A 102 -15.48 -3.73 12.66
C HIS A 102 -14.13 -3.16 13.07
N LEU A 103 -13.08 -3.42 12.29
CA LEU A 103 -11.74 -2.89 12.52
C LEU A 103 -11.51 -1.54 11.83
N GLY A 104 -12.38 -1.17 10.90
CA GLY A 104 -12.20 -0.03 10.02
C GLY A 104 -13.13 1.14 10.33
N GLU A 105 -12.72 2.32 9.88
CA GLU A 105 -13.58 3.49 9.84
C GLU A 105 -14.38 3.49 8.53
N ILE A 106 -15.70 3.53 8.64
CA ILE A 106 -16.60 3.61 7.48
C ILE A 106 -16.43 4.99 6.84
N GLN A 107 -16.12 5.01 5.55
CA GLN A 107 -16.13 6.25 4.78
C GLN A 107 -17.55 6.49 4.27
N HIS A 108 -18.24 7.48 4.83
CA HIS A 108 -19.50 7.96 4.27
C HIS A 108 -19.20 8.72 2.98
N ALA A 109 -19.92 8.39 1.90
CA ALA A 109 -19.89 9.20 0.70
C ALA A 109 -20.75 10.45 0.96
N ASP A 110 -20.15 11.63 0.85
CA ASP A 110 -20.88 12.90 0.72
C ASP A 110 -21.65 12.97 -0.60
#